data_AF-A0A850SBW9-F1
#
_entry.id   AF-A0A850SBW9-F1
#
_cell.length_a   1.000
_cell.length_b   1.000
_cell.length_c   1.000
_cell.angle_alpha   90.00
_cell.angle_beta   90.00
_cell.angle_gamma   90.00
#
_symmetry.space_group_name_H-M   'P 1'
#
loop_
_entity.id
_entity.type
_entity.pdbx_description
1 polymer ?
#
loop_
_entity_poly.entity_id
_entity_poly.type
_entity_poly.pdbx_seq_one_letter_code
_entity_poly.pdbx_strand_id
1 'polypeptide(L)'
;MAKKFLAVLASSVVVAAASAQAAVINIEAGQPTVNVPAFDTANDLYRIFADTFGVSGDIVFQNVLASGGNVLDDVNVIVLQNADDDDNSATAFNARSAATLIANNTNADRAGFFVYFNSVLNINRLVFTPNLNDALAAFTILAANQSPTGADAIALLPTFSVANFEFSEVPLPGALPLFIAGLGAGGLAAARRSRKPA
;
A
#
# COMPACT_ATOMS: atom_id res chain seq x y z
N MET A 1 -47.35 56.21 1.24
CA MET A 1 -47.14 54.82 1.68
C MET A 1 -45.66 54.50 1.61
N ALA A 2 -44.97 54.45 2.75
CA ALA A 2 -43.52 54.21 2.82
C ALA A 2 -43.24 52.71 2.96
N LYS A 3 -42.62 52.10 1.93
CA LYS A 3 -42.15 50.71 1.95
C LYS A 3 -40.83 50.63 2.74
N LYS A 4 -40.89 50.08 3.95
CA LYS A 4 -39.71 49.66 4.72
C LYS A 4 -39.09 48.43 4.05
N PHE A 5 -37.87 48.56 3.55
CA PHE A 5 -37.04 47.42 3.13
C PHE A 5 -36.31 46.86 4.35
N LEU A 6 -36.59 45.60 4.67
CA LEU A 6 -35.94 44.84 5.74
C LEU A 6 -34.77 44.08 5.11
N ALA A 7 -33.53 44.51 5.38
CA ALA A 7 -32.33 43.82 4.94
C ALA A 7 -32.06 42.62 5.86
N VAL A 8 -32.18 41.40 5.33
CA VAL A 8 -31.82 40.16 6.01
C VAL A 8 -30.31 39.93 5.81
N LEU A 9 -29.54 40.10 6.89
CA LEU A 9 -28.11 39.73 6.94
C LEU A 9 -28.00 38.20 7.04
N ALA A 10 -27.61 37.55 5.95
CA ALA A 10 -27.23 36.13 5.97
C ALA A 10 -25.87 35.99 6.67
N SER A 11 -25.86 35.44 7.89
CA SER A 11 -24.63 35.01 8.54
C SER A 11 -24.12 33.74 7.87
N SER A 12 -23.06 33.85 7.08
CA SER A 12 -22.34 32.70 6.54
C SER A 12 -21.46 32.08 7.63
N VAL A 13 -21.89 30.94 8.17
CA VAL A 13 -21.05 30.11 9.04
C VAL A 13 -20.04 29.38 8.15
N VAL A 14 -18.78 29.80 8.20
CA VAL A 14 -17.67 29.05 7.61
C VAL A 14 -17.31 27.94 8.60
N VAL A 15 -17.79 26.72 8.34
CA VAL A 15 -17.29 25.54 9.04
C VAL A 15 -15.93 25.21 8.43
N ALA A 16 -14.85 25.53 9.14
CA ALA A 16 -13.53 25.08 8.75
C ALA A 16 -13.52 23.54 8.79
N ALA A 17 -13.40 22.89 7.64
CA ALA A 17 -13.18 21.45 7.57
C ALA A 17 -11.86 21.16 8.31
N ALA A 18 -11.93 20.40 9.41
CA ALA A 18 -10.74 19.87 10.06
C ALA A 18 -9.98 19.04 9.01
N SER A 19 -8.74 19.41 8.72
CA SER A 19 -7.87 18.61 7.86
C SER A 19 -7.71 17.25 8.52
N ALA A 20 -8.32 16.20 7.94
CA ALA A 20 -8.12 14.85 8.41
C ALA A 20 -6.62 14.53 8.32
N GLN A 21 -6.06 14.05 9.42
CA GLN A 21 -4.68 13.59 9.44
C GLN A 21 -4.54 12.41 8.48
N ALA A 22 -3.53 12.47 7.59
CA ALA A 22 -3.14 11.39 6.69
C ALA A 22 -3.13 10.04 7.42
N ALA A 23 -3.94 9.08 6.96
CA ALA A 23 -3.93 7.74 7.50
C ALA A 23 -2.71 6.98 6.95
N VAL A 24 -1.95 6.34 7.83
CA VAL A 24 -0.88 5.41 7.46
C VAL A 24 -1.38 3.99 7.70
N ILE A 25 -1.55 3.24 6.62
CA ILE A 25 -2.00 1.85 6.63
C ILE A 25 -0.78 0.94 6.54
N ASN A 26 -0.44 0.28 7.64
CA ASN A 26 0.68 -0.67 7.71
C ASN A 26 0.29 -2.02 7.10
N ILE A 27 1.11 -2.52 6.19
CA ILE A 27 0.89 -3.75 5.42
C ILE A 27 2.08 -4.70 5.60
N GLU A 28 1.85 -5.82 6.26
CA GLU A 28 2.84 -6.86 6.55
C GLU A 28 2.38 -8.21 5.99
N ALA A 29 3.33 -9.04 5.54
CA ALA A 29 3.00 -10.39 5.09
C ALA A 29 2.41 -11.24 6.22
N GLY A 30 1.45 -12.09 5.88
CA GLY A 30 0.78 -12.98 6.84
C GLY A 30 -0.30 -12.34 7.70
N GLN A 31 -0.50 -11.02 7.62
CA GLN A 31 -1.64 -10.36 8.25
C GLN A 31 -2.95 -10.64 7.50
N PRO A 32 -4.10 -10.65 8.20
CA PRO A 32 -5.40 -10.66 7.53
C PRO A 32 -5.59 -9.38 6.70
N THR A 33 -6.49 -9.42 5.73
CA THR A 33 -6.84 -8.25 4.91
C THR A 33 -7.24 -7.08 5.80
N VAL A 34 -6.60 -5.93 5.59
CA VAL A 34 -6.91 -4.69 6.30
C VAL A 34 -8.13 -4.04 5.67
N ASN A 35 -9.21 -3.87 6.45
CA ASN A 35 -10.37 -3.10 6.01
C ASN A 35 -10.09 -1.61 6.23
N VAL A 36 -9.99 -0.84 5.14
CA VAL A 36 -9.71 0.60 5.17
C VAL A 36 -11.04 1.33 5.02
N PRO A 37 -11.59 2.00 6.05
CA PRO A 37 -12.96 2.54 6.00
C PRO A 37 -13.17 3.58 4.90
N ALA A 38 -12.19 4.45 4.70
CA ALA A 38 -12.12 5.41 3.61
C ALA A 38 -10.64 5.61 3.28
N PHE A 39 -10.28 5.52 1.99
CA PHE A 39 -8.94 5.83 1.52
C PHE A 39 -8.98 7.10 0.68
N ASP A 40 -8.23 8.11 1.10
CA ASP A 40 -8.07 9.37 0.41
C ASP A 40 -6.71 9.40 -0.31
N THR A 41 -6.71 9.30 -1.64
CA THR A 41 -5.47 9.37 -2.43
C THR A 41 -4.69 10.67 -2.27
N ALA A 42 -5.30 11.75 -1.77
CA ALA A 42 -4.59 13.00 -1.52
C ALA A 42 -3.73 12.97 -0.24
N ASN A 43 -4.10 12.15 0.74
CA ASN A 43 -3.53 12.22 2.09
C ASN A 43 -3.03 10.86 2.61
N ASP A 44 -3.64 9.75 2.21
CA ASP A 44 -3.39 8.44 2.81
C ASP A 44 -2.24 7.69 2.14
N LEU A 45 -1.61 6.83 2.95
CA LEU A 45 -0.38 6.12 2.63
C LEU A 45 -0.50 4.64 2.99
N TYR A 46 -0.19 3.76 2.03
CA TYR A 46 0.16 2.37 2.33
C TYR A 46 1.64 2.26 2.66
N ARG A 47 1.93 1.97 3.93
CA ARG A 47 3.28 1.59 4.36
C ARG A 47 3.43 0.08 4.27
N ILE A 48 4.23 -0.38 3.32
CA ILE A 48 4.40 -1.79 3.00
C ILE A 48 5.78 -2.25 3.51
N PHE A 49 5.79 -3.29 4.34
CA PHE A 49 7.01 -3.96 4.75
C PHE A 49 7.48 -4.91 3.65
N ALA A 50 8.07 -4.34 2.60
CA ALA A 50 8.34 -5.00 1.32
C ALA A 50 9.28 -6.22 1.43
N ASP A 51 10.20 -6.19 2.38
CA ASP A 51 11.09 -7.29 2.74
C ASP A 51 10.33 -8.57 3.14
N THR A 52 9.21 -8.43 3.86
CA THR A 52 8.33 -9.56 4.21
C THR A 52 7.66 -10.22 3.01
N PHE A 53 7.62 -9.52 1.88
CA PHE A 53 7.06 -9.98 0.60
C PHE A 53 8.13 -10.42 -0.41
N GLY A 54 9.42 -10.36 -0.04
CA GLY A 54 10.52 -10.63 -0.97
C GLY A 54 10.66 -9.58 -2.07
N VAL A 55 10.15 -8.36 -1.85
CA VAL A 55 10.32 -7.22 -2.75
C VAL A 55 11.44 -6.34 -2.20
N SER A 56 12.41 -5.99 -3.05
CA SER A 56 13.56 -5.17 -2.68
C SER A 56 13.75 -4.00 -3.63
N GLY A 57 14.45 -2.97 -3.18
CA GLY A 57 14.75 -1.77 -3.95
C GLY A 57 13.70 -0.67 -3.79
N ASP A 58 13.83 0.39 -4.57
CA ASP A 58 12.91 1.53 -4.54
C ASP A 58 11.56 1.17 -5.18
N ILE A 59 10.53 1.96 -4.85
CA ILE A 59 9.24 1.87 -5.51
C ILE A 59 9.40 2.32 -6.96
N VAL A 60 9.06 1.43 -7.89
CA VAL A 60 8.88 1.74 -9.31
C VAL A 60 7.38 1.61 -9.58
N PHE A 61 6.74 2.77 -9.71
CA PHE A 61 5.29 2.91 -9.76
C PHE A 61 4.78 3.11 -11.18
N GLN A 62 3.66 2.45 -11.51
CA GLN A 62 2.93 2.72 -12.75
C GLN A 62 1.42 2.76 -12.49
N ASN A 63 0.74 3.77 -13.04
CA ASN A 63 -0.72 3.87 -13.06
C ASN A 63 -1.18 3.77 -14.52
N VAL A 64 -1.87 2.68 -14.88
CA VAL A 64 -2.09 2.31 -16.28
C VAL A 64 -3.50 1.84 -16.57
N LEU A 65 -3.94 2.12 -17.80
CA LEU A 65 -4.99 1.37 -18.49
C LEU A 65 -4.31 0.21 -19.22
N ALA A 66 -4.60 -1.04 -18.85
CA ALA A 66 -4.03 -2.22 -19.53
C ALA A 66 -4.44 -2.32 -21.01
N SER A 67 -5.51 -1.65 -21.42
CA SER A 67 -5.89 -1.54 -22.84
C SER A 67 -5.02 -0.55 -23.63
N GLY A 68 -4.15 0.23 -22.96
CA GLY A 68 -3.44 1.37 -23.55
C GLY A 68 -1.90 1.32 -23.50
N GLY A 69 -1.27 0.33 -22.84
CA GLY A 69 0.20 0.29 -22.81
C GLY A 69 0.81 -0.90 -22.07
N ASN A 70 2.07 -1.18 -22.41
CA ASN A 70 2.89 -2.18 -21.73
C ASN A 70 3.19 -1.75 -20.29
N VAL A 71 3.14 -2.71 -19.38
CA VAL A 71 3.69 -2.58 -18.04
C VAL A 71 5.21 -2.63 -18.17
N LEU A 72 5.92 -1.65 -17.60
CA LEU A 72 7.38 -1.64 -17.67
C LEU A 72 7.94 -2.82 -16.85
N ASP A 73 9.00 -3.45 -17.36
CA ASP A 73 9.62 -4.62 -16.75
C ASP A 73 10.20 -4.35 -15.34
N ASP A 74 10.48 -3.08 -15.03
CA ASP A 74 11.07 -2.66 -13.75
C ASP A 74 10.03 -2.28 -12.67
N VAL A 75 8.72 -2.35 -12.95
CA VAL A 75 7.65 -1.92 -12.03
C VAL A 75 7.39 -2.93 -10.92
N ASN A 76 7.22 -2.45 -9.69
CA ASN A 76 6.86 -3.27 -8.52
C ASN A 76 5.57 -2.80 -7.80
N VAL A 77 5.00 -1.66 -8.21
CA VAL A 77 3.68 -1.19 -7.77
C VAL A 77 2.86 -0.74 -8.98
N ILE A 78 1.73 -1.39 -9.22
CA ILE A 78 0.83 -1.11 -10.34
C ILE A 78 -0.53 -0.63 -9.83
N VAL A 79 -1.07 0.43 -10.41
CA VAL A 79 -2.49 0.75 -10.28
C VAL A 79 -3.14 0.48 -11.63
N LEU A 80 -4.08 -0.45 -11.63
CA LEU A 80 -4.81 -0.85 -12.82
C LEU A 80 -6.14 -0.10 -12.89
N GLN A 81 -6.29 0.76 -13.88
CA GLN A 81 -7.50 1.60 -14.08
C GLN A 81 -8.66 0.84 -14.73
N ASN A 82 -8.44 -0.38 -15.21
CA ASN A 82 -9.48 -1.22 -15.79
C ASN A 82 -10.53 -1.59 -14.72
N ALA A 83 -11.79 -1.52 -15.11
CA ALA A 83 -12.91 -2.07 -14.33
C ALA A 83 -13.44 -3.39 -14.90
N ASP A 84 -12.88 -3.83 -16.03
CA ASP A 84 -13.29 -4.99 -16.84
C ASP A 84 -12.11 -5.48 -17.70
N ASP A 85 -12.09 -6.76 -18.04
CA ASP A 85 -11.11 -7.43 -18.90
C ASP A 85 -11.67 -7.94 -20.23
N ASP A 86 -12.99 -8.06 -20.41
CA ASP A 86 -13.59 -8.67 -21.61
C ASP A 86 -14.77 -7.90 -22.24
N ASP A 87 -15.03 -6.66 -21.80
CA ASP A 87 -16.17 -5.81 -22.23
C ASP A 87 -17.54 -6.48 -21.98
N ASN A 88 -17.59 -7.42 -21.05
CA ASN A 88 -18.80 -8.12 -20.64
C ASN A 88 -19.12 -7.82 -19.18
N SER A 89 -20.10 -6.94 -18.97
CA SER A 89 -20.58 -6.58 -17.63
C SER A 89 -21.13 -7.75 -16.79
N ALA A 90 -21.38 -8.92 -17.40
CA ALA A 90 -21.74 -10.14 -16.66
C ALA A 90 -20.53 -10.89 -16.09
N THR A 91 -19.32 -10.64 -16.61
CA THR A 91 -18.07 -11.22 -16.10
C THR A 91 -17.59 -10.40 -14.89
N ALA A 92 -17.29 -11.09 -13.80
CA ALA A 92 -16.82 -10.46 -12.58
C ALA A 92 -15.32 -10.12 -12.66
N PHE A 93 -15.00 -8.82 -12.71
CA PHE A 93 -13.63 -8.33 -12.61
C PHE A 93 -13.08 -8.48 -11.18
N ASN A 94 -12.20 -9.46 -11.00
CA ASN A 94 -11.63 -9.85 -9.71
C ASN A 94 -10.09 -9.83 -9.75
N ALA A 95 -9.43 -10.19 -8.63
CA ALA A 95 -7.97 -10.14 -8.54
C ALA A 95 -7.27 -11.02 -9.59
N ARG A 96 -7.87 -12.15 -9.98
CA ARG A 96 -7.32 -13.01 -11.04
C ARG A 96 -7.44 -12.37 -12.41
N SER A 97 -8.56 -11.71 -12.73
CA SER A 97 -8.70 -10.93 -13.97
C SER A 97 -7.65 -9.81 -14.03
N ALA A 98 -7.50 -9.04 -12.96
CA ALA A 98 -6.49 -7.99 -12.86
C ALA A 98 -5.05 -8.53 -13.02
N ALA A 99 -4.73 -9.64 -12.33
CA ALA A 99 -3.42 -10.30 -12.47
C ALA A 99 -3.18 -10.81 -13.90
N THR A 100 -4.21 -11.32 -14.56
CA THR A 100 -4.12 -11.79 -15.97
C THR A 100 -3.82 -10.62 -16.91
N LEU A 101 -4.50 -9.49 -16.73
CA LEU A 101 -4.21 -8.27 -17.51
C LEU A 101 -2.78 -7.78 -17.28
N ILE A 102 -2.29 -7.79 -16.04
CA ILE A 102 -0.91 -7.37 -15.74
C ILE A 102 0.10 -8.34 -16.38
N ALA A 103 -0.07 -9.65 -16.18
CA ALA A 103 0.82 -10.68 -16.72
C ALA A 103 0.89 -10.64 -18.25
N ASN A 104 -0.22 -10.35 -18.94
CA ASN A 104 -0.23 -10.22 -20.40
C ASN A 104 0.50 -8.97 -20.92
N ASN A 105 0.83 -8.01 -20.05
CA ASN A 105 1.43 -6.73 -20.42
C ASN A 105 2.81 -6.50 -19.81
N THR A 106 3.36 -7.45 -19.04
CA THR A 106 4.72 -7.41 -18.48
C THR A 106 5.52 -8.60 -19.01
N ASN A 107 6.85 -8.50 -19.07
CA ASN A 107 7.69 -9.63 -19.48
C ASN A 107 8.72 -10.02 -18.40
N ALA A 108 8.62 -9.44 -17.20
CA ALA A 108 9.60 -9.62 -16.13
C ALA A 108 9.04 -10.43 -14.97
N ASP A 109 9.66 -11.58 -14.70
CA ASP A 109 9.35 -12.39 -13.53
C ASP A 109 9.78 -11.69 -12.24
N ARG A 110 8.81 -11.18 -11.48
CA ARG A 110 9.10 -10.49 -10.21
C ARG A 110 7.90 -10.35 -9.29
N ALA A 111 8.19 -10.31 -8.00
CA ALA A 111 7.21 -9.97 -6.98
C ALA A 111 6.81 -8.49 -7.06
N GLY A 112 5.56 -8.19 -6.70
CA GLY A 112 5.07 -6.83 -6.66
C GLY A 112 3.65 -6.70 -6.13
N PHE A 113 3.18 -5.46 -6.14
CA PHE A 113 1.89 -5.06 -5.61
C PHE A 113 1.03 -4.47 -6.72
N PHE A 114 -0.28 -4.66 -6.62
CA PHE A 114 -1.20 -3.95 -7.49
C PHE A 114 -2.49 -3.53 -6.80
N VAL A 115 -3.02 -2.38 -7.23
CA VAL A 115 -4.36 -1.89 -6.87
C VAL A 115 -5.27 -2.07 -8.07
N TYR A 116 -6.46 -2.61 -7.83
CA TYR A 116 -7.50 -2.79 -8.84
C TYR A 116 -8.89 -2.54 -8.25
N PHE A 117 -9.87 -2.22 -9.10
CA PHE A 117 -11.28 -2.20 -8.72
C PHE A 117 -11.88 -3.60 -8.79
N ASN A 118 -12.59 -4.04 -7.75
CA ASN A 118 -13.33 -5.30 -7.76
C ASN A 118 -14.81 -5.05 -8.09
N SER A 119 -15.29 -5.52 -9.23
CA SER A 119 -16.66 -5.22 -9.69
C SER A 119 -17.75 -5.91 -8.87
N VAL A 120 -17.46 -7.07 -8.26
CA VAL A 120 -18.44 -7.79 -7.40
C VAL A 120 -18.69 -7.02 -6.10
N LEU A 121 -17.62 -6.50 -5.50
CA LEU A 121 -17.67 -5.83 -4.20
C LEU A 121 -17.76 -4.31 -4.32
N ASN A 122 -17.60 -3.77 -5.53
CA ASN A 122 -17.63 -2.35 -5.83
C ASN A 122 -16.59 -1.54 -5.05
N ILE A 123 -15.39 -2.06 -4.84
CA ILE A 123 -14.32 -1.42 -4.05
C ILE A 123 -12.93 -1.60 -4.66
N ASN A 124 -12.00 -0.71 -4.31
CA ASN A 124 -10.59 -0.86 -4.65
C ASN A 124 -9.86 -1.76 -3.63
N ARG A 125 -8.93 -2.57 -4.11
CA ARG A 125 -8.16 -3.51 -3.28
C ARG A 125 -6.68 -3.46 -3.62
N LEU A 126 -5.84 -3.50 -2.59
CA LEU A 126 -4.40 -3.71 -2.71
C LEU A 126 -4.10 -5.21 -2.62
N VAL A 127 -3.30 -5.71 -3.55
CA VAL A 127 -2.96 -7.12 -3.70
C VAL A 127 -1.45 -7.28 -3.82
N PHE A 128 -0.93 -8.37 -3.30
CA PHE A 128 0.44 -8.84 -3.53
C PHE A 128 0.44 -10.10 -4.39
N THR A 129 1.42 -10.21 -5.28
CA THR A 129 1.78 -11.45 -6.00
C THR A 129 3.31 -11.65 -5.96
N PRO A 130 3.81 -12.89 -5.81
CA PRO A 130 5.23 -13.19 -5.92
C PRO A 130 5.74 -13.15 -7.37
N ASN A 131 4.84 -13.13 -8.36
CA ASN A 131 5.19 -12.93 -9.77
C ASN A 131 4.11 -12.14 -10.52
N LEU A 132 4.43 -10.94 -11.01
CA LEU A 132 3.56 -10.09 -11.83
C LEU A 132 3.41 -10.62 -13.27
N ASN A 133 4.37 -11.40 -13.77
CA ASN A 133 4.37 -12.00 -15.10
C ASN A 133 3.67 -13.37 -15.17
N ASP A 134 3.19 -13.88 -14.04
CA ASP A 134 2.47 -15.15 -13.99
C ASP A 134 1.02 -14.94 -13.52
N ALA A 135 0.10 -15.00 -14.47
CA ALA A 135 -1.34 -14.89 -14.23
C ALA A 135 -1.89 -15.97 -13.28
N LEU A 136 -1.17 -17.08 -13.05
CA LEU A 136 -1.54 -18.18 -12.16
C LEU A 136 -0.82 -18.15 -10.82
N ALA A 137 0.12 -17.23 -10.61
CA ALA A 137 0.79 -17.07 -9.33
C ALA A 137 -0.22 -16.90 -8.19
N ALA A 138 0.14 -17.39 -7.01
CA ALA A 138 -0.65 -17.18 -5.81
C ALA A 138 -0.69 -15.67 -5.48
N PHE A 139 -1.81 -15.16 -4.98
CA PHE A 139 -1.91 -13.76 -4.55
C PHE A 139 -2.60 -13.64 -3.20
N THR A 140 -2.35 -12.53 -2.53
CA THR A 140 -2.95 -12.21 -1.23
C THR A 140 -3.58 -10.82 -1.28
N ILE A 141 -4.84 -10.70 -0.86
CA ILE A 141 -5.50 -9.40 -0.71
C ILE A 141 -5.03 -8.76 0.60
N LEU A 142 -4.33 -7.65 0.49
CA LEU A 142 -3.67 -6.96 1.60
C LEU A 142 -4.57 -5.90 2.24
N ALA A 143 -5.25 -5.10 1.41
CA ALA A 143 -6.18 -4.08 1.88
C ALA A 143 -7.44 -4.01 1.03
N ALA A 144 -8.55 -3.62 1.65
CA ALA A 144 -9.85 -3.42 1.01
C ALA A 144 -10.44 -2.07 1.41
N ASN A 145 -10.51 -1.13 0.46
CA ASN A 145 -11.00 0.23 0.67
C ASN A 145 -12.52 0.23 0.64
N GLN A 146 -13.16 0.37 1.80
CA GLN A 146 -14.61 0.30 1.95
C GLN A 146 -15.33 1.56 1.42
N SER A 147 -14.58 2.64 1.16
CA SER A 147 -15.08 3.88 0.57
C SER A 147 -13.96 4.59 -0.20
N PRO A 148 -14.24 5.22 -1.35
CA PRO A 148 -15.52 5.21 -2.08
C PRO A 148 -15.88 3.83 -2.66
N THR A 149 -17.11 3.69 -3.19
CA THR A 149 -17.58 2.46 -3.86
C THR A 149 -18.07 2.73 -5.29
N GLY A 150 -18.22 1.69 -6.10
CA GLY A 150 -18.83 1.77 -7.43
C GLY A 150 -18.09 2.71 -8.37
N ALA A 151 -18.83 3.60 -9.05
CA ALA A 151 -18.25 4.55 -10.00
C ALA A 151 -17.23 5.51 -9.35
N ASP A 152 -17.44 5.90 -8.10
CA ASP A 152 -16.51 6.77 -7.38
C ASP A 152 -15.20 6.03 -7.03
N ALA A 153 -15.27 4.73 -6.76
CA ALA A 153 -14.06 3.90 -6.58
C ALA A 153 -13.26 3.77 -7.88
N ILE A 154 -13.93 3.60 -9.02
CA ILE A 154 -13.29 3.58 -10.34
C ILE A 154 -12.64 4.95 -10.62
N ALA A 155 -13.34 6.05 -10.36
CA ALA A 155 -12.84 7.41 -10.55
C ALA A 155 -11.63 7.75 -9.64
N LEU A 156 -11.42 7.00 -8.56
CA LEU A 156 -10.26 7.14 -7.66
C LEU A 156 -9.00 6.46 -8.23
N LEU A 157 -9.10 5.44 -9.08
CA LEU A 157 -7.91 4.73 -9.59
C LEU A 157 -6.88 5.65 -10.28
N PRO A 158 -7.29 6.59 -11.15
CA PRO A 158 -6.34 7.50 -11.80
C PRO A 158 -5.66 8.50 -10.86
N THR A 159 -6.17 8.67 -9.62
CA THR A 159 -5.62 9.64 -8.66
C THR A 159 -4.54 9.04 -7.76
N PHE A 160 -4.38 7.71 -7.76
CA PHE A 160 -3.25 7.08 -7.08
C PHE A 160 -1.92 7.50 -7.72
N SER A 161 -0.93 7.75 -6.87
CA SER A 161 0.43 8.09 -7.25
C SER A 161 1.44 7.36 -6.37
N VAL A 162 2.74 7.52 -6.68
CA VAL A 162 3.82 7.02 -5.83
C VAL A 162 3.74 7.55 -4.39
N ALA A 163 3.15 8.73 -4.15
CA ALA A 163 3.00 9.30 -2.82
C ALA A 163 2.05 8.51 -1.90
N ASN A 164 1.24 7.60 -2.46
CA ASN A 164 0.36 6.72 -1.69
C ASN A 164 1.04 5.42 -1.24
N PHE A 165 2.33 5.24 -1.54
CA PHE A 165 3.08 4.03 -1.23
C PHE A 165 4.42 4.37 -0.60
N GLU A 166 4.76 3.67 0.48
CA GLU A 166 6.07 3.74 1.13
C GLU A 166 6.53 2.30 1.40
N PHE A 167 7.74 1.95 0.94
CA PHE A 167 8.40 0.74 1.39
C PHE A 167 9.14 1.03 2.68
N SER A 168 8.88 0.21 3.71
CA SER A 168 9.51 0.31 5.01
C SER A 168 10.21 -1.01 5.34
N GLU A 169 11.27 -0.94 6.12
CA GLU A 169 11.92 -2.13 6.66
C GLU A 169 11.20 -2.55 7.95
N VAL A 170 11.06 -3.85 8.18
CA VAL A 170 10.59 -4.32 9.49
C VAL A 170 11.60 -3.84 10.55
N PRO A 171 11.17 -3.11 11.59
CA PRO A 171 12.07 -2.74 12.66
C PRO A 171 12.67 -4.02 13.24
N LEU A 172 13.98 -4.19 13.09
CA LEU A 172 14.69 -5.34 13.64
C LEU A 172 14.25 -5.49 15.10
N PRO A 173 13.69 -6.65 15.51
CA PRO A 173 13.27 -6.86 16.88
C PRO A 173 14.51 -6.60 17.73
N GLY A 174 14.47 -5.50 18.50
CA GLY A 174 15.66 -4.85 19.02
C GLY A 174 16.66 -5.88 19.48
N ALA A 175 17.72 -6.09 18.70
CA ALA A 175 18.85 -6.90 19.08
C ALA A 175 19.52 -6.10 20.20
N LEU A 176 18.93 -6.23 21.39
CA LEU A 176 19.44 -5.67 22.63
C LEU A 176 20.92 -6.04 22.68
N PRO A 177 21.79 -5.16 23.19
CA PRO A 177 23.23 -5.39 23.30
C PRO A 177 23.57 -6.50 24.31
N LEU A 178 23.06 -7.72 24.10
CA LEU A 178 23.42 -8.94 24.81
C LEU A 178 24.87 -9.33 24.56
N PHE A 179 25.52 -8.75 23.55
CA PHE A 179 26.96 -8.93 23.32
C PHE A 179 27.86 -8.14 24.29
N ILE A 180 27.34 -7.14 25.02
CA ILE A 180 28.18 -6.36 25.96
C ILE A 180 28.21 -6.99 27.38
N ALA A 181 27.16 -7.71 27.78
CA ALA A 181 27.13 -8.37 29.10
C ALA A 181 27.99 -9.64 29.19
N GLY A 182 28.28 -10.31 28.06
CA GLY A 182 29.03 -11.57 28.03
C GLY A 182 30.55 -11.44 28.20
N LEU A 183 31.15 -10.30 27.85
CA LEU A 183 32.60 -10.10 27.91
C LEU A 183 33.09 -9.44 29.21
N GLY A 184 32.19 -8.80 29.97
CA GLY A 184 32.54 -8.16 31.25
C GLY A 184 32.79 -9.13 32.42
N ALA A 185 32.15 -10.31 32.41
CA ALA A 185 32.29 -11.28 33.50
C ALA A 185 33.56 -12.16 33.39
N GLY A 186 34.11 -12.35 32.18
CA GLY A 186 35.32 -13.15 31.96
C GLY A 186 36.63 -12.41 32.23
N GLY A 187 36.66 -11.08 32.07
CA GLY A 187 37.88 -10.27 32.18
C GLY A 187 38.42 -10.12 33.61
N LEU A 188 37.56 -10.21 34.63
CA LEU A 188 37.97 -10.03 36.04
C LEU A 188 38.61 -11.27 36.67
N ALA A 189 38.50 -12.46 36.04
CA ALA A 189 39.13 -13.68 36.54
C ALA A 189 40.60 -13.84 36.11
N ALA A 190 41.03 -13.21 35.01
CA ALA A 190 42.39 -13.37 34.47
C ALA A 190 43.44 -12.44 35.11
N ALA A 191 43.04 -11.33 35.74
CA ALA A 191 43.98 -10.34 36.28
C ALA A 191 44.59 -10.69 37.66
N ARG A 192 44.22 -11.82 38.29
CA ARG A 192 44.64 -12.16 39.67
C ARG A 192 45.83 -13.12 39.81
N ARG A 193 46.47 -13.57 38.73
CA ARG A 193 47.46 -14.67 38.79
C ARG A 193 48.94 -14.35 38.53
N SER A 194 49.37 -13.09 38.57
CA SER A 194 50.80 -12.75 38.38
C SER A 194 51.40 -11.93 39.53
N ARG A 195 51.74 -12.59 40.63
CA ARG A 195 52.81 -12.17 41.54
C ARG A 195 53.64 -13.39 41.94
N LYS A 196 54.87 -13.49 41.43
CA LYS A 196 55.94 -14.30 42.02
C LYS A 196 56.97 -13.34 42.64
N PRO A 197 57.34 -13.50 43.91
CA PRO A 197 58.48 -12.79 44.49
C PRO A 197 59.79 -13.51 44.13
N ALA A 198 60.83 -12.73 43.90
CA ALA A 198 62.23 -13.14 43.95
C ALA A 198 62.92 -12.30 45.04
#